data_AF-A0A7C2CIE4-F1
#
_entry.id   AF-A0A7C2CIE4-F1
#
_cell.length_a   1.000
_cell.length_b   1.000
_cell.length_c   1.000
_cell.angle_alpha   90.00
_cell.angle_beta   90.00
_cell.angle_gamma   90.00
#
_symmetry.space_group_name_H-M   'P 1'
#
loop_
_entity.id
_entity.type
_entity.pdbx_description
1 polymer ?
#
loop_
_entity_poly.entity_id
_entity_poly.type
_entity_poly.pdbx_seq_one_letter_code
_entity_poly.pdbx_strand_id
1 'polypeptide(L)'
;MKSKFSRRDFLKTIPLLGLNSAFSLKKWDLEGFRQFFPESLAVKREILNNERIKEIRNFCNLYGTPYNSNLFEAGERIIFKGTEPYLSLITKDNVFLPSLAIKFTDAEISLNTKEKRFFNVNGAFEIPLGDSFRWKPKILKYKLIYRTPDNKTEETCYRYVRTPFCQLKDGPIKIIVFSDTHLPDDRNFTRQQLTNPEIFDLRTNGEYVNRIFLKKLVNNPNYLPAGDEMYLMNGFNVANAIWYILNNEEPDFFINLGDDHGGFGHTWESLGLPNQHLATELELDAIIRMFRLAQRKIYSALMSHIPCYYVLGNHDGENGWSRMLPFAMKWRKRYLPLPGANEGGSSDENYYPIIWGCQERVSSLSPRPPEITCLILDVTRYNINQPLVPENWTSGQEQLKWLENKLNEAALFRFIFTHHIFGGWPTQSDCRLDSPHSYAYGRGMGFTREYYEDLNRFLEASGYSFLKVNPEKIEQIYKTNLFLKKGVDAIVYGHDHIFKGKKIGRCDNGRDLYAVCAGTTKNLAEISWFIQPLFIRDYGRHDRMEFFTCPGYLVIEITESGINFYYKKAGQAFWAYPNSNLPLTARTGDVISAYMI
;
A
#
# COMPACT_ATOMS: atom_id res chain seq x y z
N MET A 1 35.35 19.81 21.71
CA MET A 1 34.87 21.22 21.83
C MET A 1 33.73 21.41 20.83
N LYS A 2 32.52 21.71 21.31
CA LYS A 2 31.33 21.97 20.49
C LYS A 2 31.39 23.42 20.01
N SER A 3 31.50 23.68 18.70
CA SER A 3 31.22 25.01 18.16
C SER A 3 29.86 24.98 17.45
N LYS A 4 28.87 25.60 18.09
CA LYS A 4 27.56 25.88 17.48
C LYS A 4 27.75 27.09 16.57
N PHE A 5 27.67 26.89 15.26
CA PHE A 5 27.47 28.01 14.34
C PHE A 5 26.07 28.58 14.59
N SER A 6 26.00 29.81 15.09
CA SER A 6 24.72 30.45 15.39
C SER A 6 24.20 31.17 14.15
N ARG A 7 22.87 31.16 13.96
CA ARG A 7 22.17 31.87 12.86
C ARG A 7 22.45 33.38 12.82
N ARG A 8 23.01 33.95 13.89
CA ARG A 8 23.45 35.36 13.97
C ARG A 8 24.79 35.62 13.29
N ASP A 9 25.66 34.62 13.17
CA ASP A 9 27.00 34.80 12.60
C ASP A 9 26.96 34.82 11.06
N PHE A 10 26.00 34.12 10.45
CA PHE A 10 25.73 34.15 9.01
C PHE A 10 25.19 35.49 8.50
N LEU A 11 24.50 36.27 9.36
CA LEU A 11 23.94 37.57 8.98
C LEU A 11 24.97 38.71 9.01
N LYS A 12 26.16 38.47 9.57
CA LYS A 12 27.27 39.45 9.60
C LYS A 12 28.17 39.40 8.36
N THR A 13 28.05 38.37 7.52
CA THR A 13 28.90 38.18 6.33
C THR A 13 28.34 38.82 5.05
N ILE A 14 27.20 39.51 5.13
CA ILE A 14 26.63 40.23 3.98
C ILE A 14 27.23 41.64 3.93
N PRO A 15 27.94 42.04 2.86
CA PRO A 15 28.48 43.39 2.75
C PRO A 15 27.34 44.39 2.59
N LEU A 16 27.14 45.26 3.59
CA LEU A 16 26.27 46.43 3.49
C LEU A 16 27.02 47.54 2.74
N LEU A 17 27.04 47.45 1.41
CA LEU A 17 27.42 48.55 0.55
C LEU A 17 26.18 49.35 0.17
N GLY A 18 26.07 50.54 0.76
CA GLY A 18 25.31 51.68 0.26
C GLY A 18 23.79 51.56 0.32
N LEU A 19 23.19 52.07 1.40
CA LEU A 19 21.88 52.73 1.41
C LEU A 19 21.70 53.46 2.75
N ASN A 20 22.23 54.68 2.83
CA ASN A 20 21.86 55.66 3.84
C ASN A 20 20.52 56.28 3.43
N SER A 21 19.41 55.75 3.93
CA SER A 21 18.16 56.51 4.06
C SER A 21 17.20 55.78 4.98
N ALA A 22 16.65 56.51 5.94
CA ALA A 22 15.74 56.04 6.96
C ALA A 22 14.57 55.23 6.39
N PHE A 23 14.46 53.96 6.80
CA PHE A 23 13.26 53.16 6.61
C PHE A 23 12.80 52.60 7.96
N SER A 24 11.60 53.06 8.36
CA SER A 24 10.84 52.60 9.50
C SER A 24 10.54 51.10 9.39
N LEU A 25 10.94 50.32 10.40
CA LEU A 25 10.57 48.91 10.60
C LEU A 25 9.07 48.80 10.90
N LYS A 26 8.23 48.76 9.86
CA LYS A 26 6.86 48.25 9.95
C LYS A 26 6.75 46.97 9.13
N LYS A 27 6.22 45.93 9.80
CA LYS A 27 5.77 44.62 9.29
C LYS A 27 6.23 44.29 7.88
N TRP A 28 7.35 43.58 7.80
CA TRP A 28 7.74 42.90 6.58
C TRP A 28 6.73 41.81 6.29
N ASP A 29 6.09 41.96 5.14
CA ASP A 29 5.31 40.94 4.47
C ASP A 29 6.27 39.81 4.03
N LEU A 30 6.23 38.71 4.79
CA LEU A 30 7.04 37.52 4.55
C LEU A 30 6.68 36.81 3.24
N GLU A 31 5.55 37.12 2.60
CA GLU A 31 5.21 36.57 1.28
C GLU A 31 6.03 37.21 0.15
N GLY A 32 6.33 38.51 0.23
CA GLY A 32 7.11 39.22 -0.79
C GLY A 32 8.60 38.82 -0.81
N PHE A 33 9.18 38.46 0.34
CA PHE A 33 10.60 38.08 0.43
C PHE A 33 10.91 36.66 -0.06
N ARG A 34 9.89 35.80 -0.19
CA ARG A 34 10.02 34.44 -0.73
C ARG A 34 10.25 34.39 -2.24
N GLN A 35 10.01 35.49 -2.96
CA GLN A 35 10.25 35.56 -4.40
C GLN A 35 11.72 35.73 -4.79
N PHE A 36 12.60 36.18 -3.88
CA PHE A 36 13.96 36.58 -4.23
C PHE A 36 15.07 35.58 -3.88
N PHE A 37 14.76 34.55 -3.07
CA PHE A 37 15.70 33.47 -2.77
C PHE A 37 14.99 32.13 -3.03
N PRO A 38 15.45 31.31 -3.98
CA PRO A 38 14.90 29.97 -4.13
C PRO A 38 15.17 29.19 -2.84
N GLU A 39 14.14 29.01 -2.00
CA GLU A 39 14.19 28.06 -0.90
C GLU A 39 14.62 26.72 -1.49
N SER A 40 15.70 26.13 -0.94
CA SER A 40 16.15 24.80 -1.36
C SER A 40 14.98 23.82 -1.27
N LEU A 41 14.92 22.84 -2.18
CA LEU A 41 13.84 21.83 -2.25
C LEU A 41 13.56 21.19 -0.87
N ALA A 42 14.60 21.00 -0.05
CA ALA A 42 14.53 20.49 1.32
C ALA A 42 13.72 21.37 2.28
N VAL A 43 13.83 22.71 2.18
CA VAL A 43 13.11 23.66 3.03
C VAL A 43 11.62 23.69 2.65
N LYS A 44 11.31 23.65 1.35
CA LYS A 44 9.91 23.53 0.89
C LYS A 44 9.27 22.22 1.36
N ARG A 45 10.02 21.11 1.31
CA ARG A 45 9.60 19.79 1.82
C ARG A 45 9.27 19.82 3.31
N GLU A 46 10.14 20.39 4.14
CA GLU A 46 9.91 20.48 5.58
C GLU A 46 8.63 21.26 5.90
N ILE A 47 8.37 22.36 5.18
CA ILE A 47 7.15 23.16 5.35
C ILE A 47 5.90 22.36 4.97
N LEU A 48 5.91 21.67 3.83
CA LEU A 48 4.76 20.87 3.38
C LEU A 48 4.44 19.70 4.32
N ASN A 49 5.48 19.01 4.81
CA ASN A 49 5.31 17.95 5.81
C ASN A 49 4.76 18.51 7.13
N ASN A 50 5.25 19.67 7.57
CA ASN A 50 4.74 20.32 8.77
C ASN A 50 3.26 20.73 8.65
N GLU A 51 2.83 21.26 7.49
CA GLU A 51 1.42 21.58 7.23
C GLU A 51 0.53 20.33 7.26
N ARG A 52 0.95 19.27 6.55
CA ARG A 52 0.28 17.96 6.52
C ARG A 52 0.07 17.41 7.93
N ILE A 53 1.15 17.30 8.71
CA ILE A 53 1.11 16.72 10.05
C ILE A 53 0.30 17.59 11.01
N LYS A 54 0.38 18.92 10.87
CA LYS A 54 -0.43 19.85 11.66
C LYS A 54 -1.92 19.66 11.41
N GLU A 55 -2.34 19.50 10.16
CA GLU A 55 -3.74 19.24 9.85
C GLU A 55 -4.19 17.88 10.39
N ILE A 56 -3.44 16.80 10.14
CA ILE A 56 -3.79 15.47 10.66
C ILE A 56 -3.94 15.54 12.18
N ARG A 57 -3.01 16.20 12.88
CA ARG A 57 -3.11 16.44 14.33
C ARG A 57 -4.38 17.20 14.70
N ASN A 58 -4.70 18.28 13.99
CA ASN A 58 -5.90 19.07 14.25
C ASN A 58 -7.19 18.25 14.06
N PHE A 59 -7.29 17.51 12.96
CA PHE A 59 -8.43 16.65 12.65
C PHE A 59 -8.55 15.50 13.66
N CYS A 60 -7.45 14.81 13.97
CA CYS A 60 -7.45 13.75 14.99
C CYS A 60 -7.84 14.28 16.38
N ASN A 61 -7.47 15.52 16.71
CA ASN A 61 -7.85 16.14 17.97
C ASN A 61 -9.33 16.57 17.98
N LEU A 62 -9.85 17.08 16.86
CA LEU A 62 -11.23 17.59 16.76
C LEU A 62 -12.27 16.48 16.54
N TYR A 63 -12.01 15.56 15.61
CA TYR A 63 -12.95 14.53 15.15
C TYR A 63 -12.54 13.10 15.55
N GLY A 64 -11.35 12.93 16.13
CA GLY A 64 -10.78 11.62 16.41
C GLY A 64 -10.09 10.97 15.20
N THR A 65 -10.39 11.38 13.99
CA THR A 65 -9.87 10.79 12.74
C THR A 65 -9.16 11.84 11.88
N PRO A 66 -8.41 11.47 10.82
CA PRO A 66 -7.79 12.43 9.90
C PRO A 66 -8.78 13.11 8.93
N TYR A 67 -10.08 13.03 9.21
CA TYR A 67 -11.18 13.60 8.41
C TYR A 67 -12.35 13.98 9.32
N ASN A 68 -13.35 14.71 8.82
CA ASN A 68 -14.54 15.00 9.60
C ASN A 68 -15.44 13.74 9.69
N SER A 69 -15.23 12.93 10.73
CA SER A 69 -15.99 11.70 10.99
C SER A 69 -17.47 11.94 11.31
N ASN A 70 -17.92 13.19 11.50
CA ASN A 70 -19.36 13.47 11.62
C ASN A 70 -20.06 13.47 10.25
N LEU A 71 -19.31 13.65 9.16
CA LEU A 71 -19.87 13.79 7.82
C LEU A 71 -19.47 12.66 6.87
N PHE A 72 -18.25 12.14 7.04
CA PHE A 72 -17.67 11.13 6.16
C PHE A 72 -17.48 9.81 6.88
N GLU A 73 -17.68 8.70 6.17
CA GLU A 73 -17.32 7.37 6.66
C GLU A 73 -15.81 7.15 6.65
N ALA A 74 -15.10 7.74 5.69
CA ALA A 74 -13.65 7.63 5.56
C ALA A 74 -13.06 8.92 4.99
N GLY A 75 -11.77 9.15 5.21
CA GLY A 75 -11.07 10.31 4.61
C GLY A 75 -11.04 10.20 3.10
N GLU A 76 -10.77 11.27 2.37
CA GLU A 76 -10.69 11.25 0.92
C GLU A 76 -9.60 10.31 0.37
N ARG A 77 -9.80 9.78 -0.84
CA ARG A 77 -8.80 8.95 -1.54
C ARG A 77 -8.50 9.54 -2.91
N ILE A 78 -7.23 9.84 -3.17
CA ILE A 78 -6.73 10.14 -4.50
C ILE A 78 -6.22 8.85 -5.15
N ILE A 79 -6.54 8.66 -6.43
CA ILE A 79 -6.02 7.57 -7.26
C ILE A 79 -5.84 8.08 -8.69
N PHE A 80 -4.86 7.52 -9.41
CA PHE A 80 -4.75 7.70 -10.85
C PHE A 80 -5.22 6.45 -11.58
N LYS A 81 -6.18 6.62 -12.50
CA LYS A 81 -6.58 5.61 -13.48
C LYS A 81 -5.90 5.99 -14.80
N GLY A 82 -4.88 5.21 -15.17
CA GLY A 82 -3.90 5.62 -16.17
C GLY A 82 -3.15 6.88 -15.70
N THR A 83 -3.32 8.00 -16.40
CA THR A 83 -2.75 9.30 -16.00
C THR A 83 -3.78 10.27 -15.42
N GLU A 84 -5.03 9.84 -15.28
CA GLU A 84 -6.13 10.71 -14.88
C GLU A 84 -6.39 10.63 -13.37
N PRO A 85 -6.34 11.75 -12.65
CA PRO A 85 -6.63 11.79 -11.22
C PRO A 85 -8.13 11.67 -10.93
N TYR A 86 -8.49 10.83 -9.97
CA TYR A 86 -9.83 10.66 -9.41
C TYR A 86 -9.80 10.85 -7.91
N LEU A 87 -10.77 11.61 -7.39
CA LEU A 87 -11.01 11.72 -5.95
C LEU A 87 -12.22 10.89 -5.55
N SER A 88 -12.03 9.94 -4.65
CA SER A 88 -13.07 9.09 -4.08
C SER A 88 -13.46 9.58 -2.68
N LEU A 89 -14.75 9.81 -2.47
CA LEU A 89 -15.34 10.28 -1.22
C LEU A 89 -16.48 9.35 -0.78
N ILE A 90 -16.69 9.25 0.54
CA ILE A 90 -17.76 8.43 1.14
C ILE A 90 -18.38 9.23 2.28
N THR A 91 -19.59 9.75 2.08
CA THR A 91 -20.35 10.37 3.17
C THR A 91 -20.95 9.30 4.08
N LYS A 92 -21.26 9.67 5.32
CA LYS A 92 -22.06 8.83 6.22
C LYS A 92 -23.45 8.57 5.63
N ASP A 93 -23.99 7.40 5.96
CA ASP A 93 -25.37 7.06 5.62
C ASP A 93 -26.31 8.16 6.16
N ASN A 94 -27.24 8.60 5.31
CA ASN A 94 -28.20 9.69 5.60
C ASN A 94 -27.60 11.09 5.84
N VAL A 95 -26.30 11.29 5.64
CA VAL A 95 -25.69 12.63 5.63
C VAL A 95 -25.66 13.18 4.22
N PHE A 96 -26.28 14.35 4.04
CA PHE A 96 -26.26 15.10 2.79
C PHE A 96 -25.40 16.34 2.97
N LEU A 97 -24.42 16.52 2.08
CA LEU A 97 -23.66 17.76 2.00
C LEU A 97 -24.42 18.73 1.08
N PRO A 98 -24.89 19.89 1.58
CA PRO A 98 -25.59 20.87 0.74
C PRO A 98 -24.73 21.33 -0.45
N SER A 99 -23.42 21.48 -0.22
CA SER A 99 -22.46 21.77 -1.28
C SER A 99 -21.09 21.17 -0.99
N LEU A 100 -20.44 20.70 -2.03
CA LEU A 100 -19.04 20.26 -2.04
C LEU A 100 -18.33 20.96 -3.20
N ALA A 101 -17.20 21.60 -2.92
CA ALA A 101 -16.31 22.18 -3.91
C ALA A 101 -14.91 21.59 -3.75
N ILE A 102 -14.27 21.29 -4.87
CA ILE A 102 -12.90 20.79 -4.92
C ILE A 102 -12.09 21.83 -5.65
N LYS A 103 -11.18 22.50 -4.95
CA LYS A 103 -10.21 23.41 -5.56
C LYS A 103 -8.95 22.64 -5.87
N PHE A 104 -8.47 22.72 -7.10
CA PHE A 104 -7.28 21.99 -7.53
C PHE A 104 -6.49 22.76 -8.57
N THR A 105 -5.17 22.57 -8.56
CA THR A 105 -4.25 23.24 -9.47
C THR A 105 -2.94 22.48 -9.58
N ASP A 106 -2.09 22.94 -10.49
CA ASP A 106 -0.68 22.55 -10.54
C ASP A 106 0.07 23.30 -9.42
N ALA A 107 0.75 22.57 -8.52
CA ALA A 107 1.50 23.20 -7.45
C ALA A 107 2.67 24.06 -7.96
N GLU A 108 3.22 23.72 -9.13
CA GLU A 108 4.37 24.42 -9.73
C GLU A 108 3.91 25.67 -10.51
N ILE A 109 2.71 25.62 -11.09
CA ILE A 109 2.15 26.67 -11.94
C ILE A 109 0.82 27.15 -11.34
N SER A 110 0.89 27.86 -10.21
CA SER A 110 -0.26 28.31 -9.41
C SER A 110 -1.15 29.39 -10.07
N LEU A 111 -1.05 29.59 -11.39
CA LEU A 111 -1.75 30.64 -12.14
C LEU A 111 -3.19 30.28 -12.52
N ASN A 112 -3.57 28.99 -12.48
CA ASN A 112 -4.89 28.52 -12.94
C ASN A 112 -5.52 27.55 -11.92
N THR A 113 -6.03 28.10 -10.81
CA THR A 113 -6.83 27.30 -9.86
C THR A 113 -8.18 26.95 -10.47
N LYS A 114 -8.46 25.65 -10.54
CA LYS A 114 -9.73 25.11 -11.00
C LYS A 114 -10.62 24.75 -9.84
N GLU A 115 -11.90 24.67 -10.12
CA GLU A 115 -12.90 24.29 -9.13
C GLU A 115 -13.97 23.41 -9.77
N LYS A 116 -14.31 22.30 -9.12
CA LYS A 116 -15.52 21.51 -9.42
C LYS A 116 -16.48 21.62 -8.25
N ARG A 117 -17.75 21.91 -8.52
CA ARG A 117 -18.81 22.05 -7.50
C ARG A 117 -19.91 21.02 -7.70
N PHE A 118 -20.40 20.53 -6.58
CA PHE A 118 -21.47 19.54 -6.46
C PHE A 118 -22.43 20.00 -5.37
N PHE A 119 -23.70 19.61 -5.49
CA PHE A 119 -24.76 19.97 -4.56
C PHE A 119 -25.52 18.72 -4.13
N ASN A 120 -26.02 18.70 -2.90
CA ASN A 120 -26.79 17.59 -2.33
C ASN A 120 -26.09 16.23 -2.45
N VAL A 121 -24.81 16.21 -2.08
CA VAL A 121 -23.93 15.05 -2.25
C VAL A 121 -24.13 14.05 -1.11
N ASN A 122 -24.32 12.77 -1.46
CA ASN A 122 -24.46 11.66 -0.51
C ASN A 122 -23.95 10.36 -1.16
N GLY A 123 -23.42 9.46 -0.33
CA GLY A 123 -23.00 8.12 -0.67
C GLY A 123 -21.50 8.02 -0.99
N ALA A 124 -21.14 6.96 -1.71
CA ALA A 124 -19.80 6.75 -2.24
C ALA A 124 -19.77 7.13 -3.72
N PHE A 125 -18.80 7.96 -4.12
CA PHE A 125 -18.68 8.46 -5.49
C PHE A 125 -17.22 8.81 -5.83
N GLU A 126 -16.90 8.76 -7.12
CA GLU A 126 -15.60 9.18 -7.67
C GLU A 126 -15.77 10.44 -8.54
N ILE A 127 -14.83 11.37 -8.40
CA ILE A 127 -14.82 12.62 -9.16
C ILE A 127 -13.55 12.65 -10.00
N PRO A 128 -13.63 12.60 -11.34
CA PRO A 128 -12.48 12.84 -12.19
C PRO A 128 -12.04 14.30 -12.01
N LEU A 129 -10.75 14.53 -11.83
CA LEU A 129 -10.15 15.87 -11.86
C LEU A 129 -9.52 16.15 -13.24
N GLY A 130 -9.31 15.10 -14.05
CA GLY A 130 -8.53 15.04 -15.29
C GLY A 130 -9.04 15.84 -16.49
N ASP A 131 -10.35 15.85 -16.79
CA ASP A 131 -10.93 16.48 -18.00
C ASP A 131 -10.58 17.97 -18.16
N SER A 132 -10.15 18.60 -17.07
CA SER A 132 -9.90 20.02 -17.03
C SER A 132 -8.44 20.39 -17.34
N PHE A 133 -7.50 19.44 -17.35
CA PHE A 133 -6.07 19.71 -17.45
C PHE A 133 -5.53 19.63 -18.89
N ARG A 134 -5.34 20.78 -19.56
CA ARG A 134 -4.54 20.86 -20.80
C ARG A 134 -3.05 20.53 -20.55
N TRP A 135 -2.56 20.85 -19.35
CA TRP A 135 -1.18 20.67 -18.88
C TRP A 135 -1.16 19.55 -17.85
N LYS A 136 -0.14 18.69 -17.89
CA LYS A 136 -0.05 17.48 -17.08
C LYS A 136 0.86 17.75 -15.86
N PRO A 137 0.31 18.08 -14.68
CA PRO A 137 1.10 18.60 -13.56
C PRO A 137 1.94 17.50 -12.93
N LYS A 138 3.17 17.78 -12.48
CA LYS A 138 3.99 16.84 -11.69
C LYS A 138 3.49 16.71 -10.25
N ILE A 139 2.96 17.80 -9.70
CA ILE A 139 2.38 17.82 -8.36
C ILE A 139 0.97 18.39 -8.45
N LEU A 140 -0.01 17.53 -8.15
CA LEU A 140 -1.41 17.93 -8.01
C LEU A 140 -1.61 18.54 -6.62
N LYS A 141 -2.00 19.81 -6.59
CA LYS A 141 -2.42 20.51 -5.37
C LYS A 141 -3.94 20.52 -5.31
N TYR A 142 -4.56 20.04 -4.23
CA TYR A 142 -6.02 20.12 -4.09
C TYR A 142 -6.48 20.32 -2.64
N LYS A 143 -7.72 20.81 -2.45
CA LYS A 143 -8.41 20.82 -1.16
C LYS A 143 -9.92 20.69 -1.35
N LEU A 144 -10.59 20.24 -0.29
CA LEU A 144 -12.05 20.18 -0.21
C LEU A 144 -12.59 21.41 0.52
N ILE A 145 -13.72 21.93 0.05
CA ILE A 145 -14.52 22.95 0.72
C ILE A 145 -15.95 22.44 0.71
N TYR A 146 -16.56 22.22 1.86
CA TYR A 146 -17.91 21.67 1.93
C TYR A 146 -18.76 22.42 2.95
N ARG A 147 -20.07 22.41 2.71
CA ARG A 147 -21.06 22.86 3.68
C ARG A 147 -21.54 21.68 4.50
N THR A 148 -21.67 21.89 5.79
CA THR A 148 -22.26 20.95 6.73
C THR A 148 -23.79 21.08 6.71
N PRO A 149 -24.54 20.10 7.26
CA PRO A 149 -26.00 20.18 7.35
C PRO A 149 -26.53 21.41 8.12
N ASP A 150 -25.75 21.93 9.08
CA ASP A 150 -26.04 23.17 9.82
C ASP A 150 -25.54 24.44 9.10
N ASN A 151 -25.28 24.36 7.78
CA ASN A 151 -24.86 25.46 6.91
C ASN A 151 -23.51 26.11 7.25
N LYS A 152 -22.67 25.48 8.08
CA LYS A 152 -21.29 25.92 8.28
C LYS A 152 -20.43 25.50 7.10
N THR A 153 -19.43 26.31 6.77
CA THR A 153 -18.45 25.99 5.72
C THR A 153 -17.18 25.50 6.40
N GLU A 154 -16.72 24.32 6.00
CA GLU A 154 -15.45 23.74 6.42
C GLU A 154 -14.54 23.54 5.19
N GLU A 155 -13.24 23.53 5.42
CA GLU A 155 -12.25 23.24 4.39
C GLU A 155 -11.11 22.38 4.92
N THR A 156 -10.57 21.52 4.06
CA THR A 156 -9.33 20.81 4.33
C THR A 156 -8.14 21.72 4.02
N CYS A 157 -6.96 21.36 4.55
CA CYS A 157 -5.71 21.93 4.08
C CYS A 157 -5.42 21.51 2.63
N TYR A 158 -4.41 22.11 2.02
CA TYR A 158 -3.96 21.67 0.71
C TYR A 158 -3.21 20.34 0.80
N ARG A 159 -3.67 19.38 0.00
CA ARG A 159 -2.96 18.15 -0.34
C ARG A 159 -2.01 18.42 -1.50
N TYR A 160 -0.86 17.77 -1.48
CA TYR A 160 0.16 17.81 -2.53
C TYR A 160 0.49 16.38 -2.90
N VAL A 161 0.11 15.99 -4.11
CA VAL A 161 0.17 14.59 -4.57
C VAL A 161 1.08 14.53 -5.79
N ARG A 162 2.13 13.70 -5.73
CA ARG A 162 2.96 13.41 -6.91
C ARG A 162 2.10 12.68 -7.95
N THR A 163 2.30 12.98 -9.22
CA THR A 163 1.49 12.43 -10.30
C THR A 163 2.33 11.51 -11.19
N PRO A 164 1.71 10.73 -12.09
CA PRO A 164 2.39 9.96 -13.11
C PRO A 164 3.39 10.73 -13.99
N PHE A 165 3.40 12.06 -13.94
CA PHE A 165 4.32 12.92 -14.69
C PHE A 165 5.61 13.28 -13.93
N CYS A 166 5.77 12.84 -12.68
CA CYS A 166 7.06 12.85 -12.00
C CYS A 166 8.01 11.86 -12.68
N GLN A 167 9.15 12.35 -13.15
CA GLN A 167 10.14 11.57 -13.91
C GLN A 167 11.40 11.32 -13.08
N LEU A 168 12.19 10.31 -13.45
CA LEU A 168 13.46 9.96 -12.81
C LEU A 168 14.48 11.10 -12.84
N LYS A 169 14.46 11.93 -13.88
CA LYS A 169 15.29 13.14 -13.98
C LYS A 169 14.96 14.19 -12.90
N ASP A 170 13.75 14.14 -12.34
CA ASP A 170 13.29 15.06 -11.28
C ASP A 170 13.67 14.54 -9.88
N GLY A 171 14.21 13.32 -9.79
CA GLY A 171 14.55 12.63 -8.56
C GLY A 171 14.05 11.18 -8.56
N PRO A 172 14.41 10.41 -7.52
CA PRO A 172 13.97 9.02 -7.40
C PRO A 172 12.44 8.91 -7.36
N ILE A 173 11.92 7.86 -7.99
CA ILE A 173 10.51 7.46 -7.85
C ILE A 173 10.42 6.43 -6.73
N LYS A 174 9.54 6.67 -5.76
CA LYS A 174 9.42 5.86 -4.53
C LYS A 174 8.07 5.18 -4.41
N ILE A 175 8.08 3.86 -4.29
CA ILE A 175 6.89 3.03 -4.09
C ILE A 175 6.93 2.48 -2.66
N ILE A 176 5.90 2.75 -1.87
CA ILE A 176 5.71 2.06 -0.58
C ILE A 176 4.84 0.84 -0.80
N VAL A 177 5.25 -0.28 -0.22
CA VAL A 177 4.54 -1.55 -0.31
C VAL A 177 4.22 -2.06 1.09
N PHE A 178 2.93 -2.20 1.39
CA PHE A 178 2.44 -2.98 2.53
C PHE A 178 1.93 -4.33 2.03
N SER A 179 1.97 -5.33 2.89
CA SER A 179 1.45 -6.65 2.61
C SER A 179 1.02 -7.33 3.90
N ASP A 180 0.00 -8.19 3.81
CA ASP A 180 -0.40 -9.12 4.86
C ASP A 180 -0.56 -8.42 6.21
N THR A 181 -1.22 -7.25 6.25
CA THR A 181 -1.30 -6.51 7.51
C THR A 181 -2.10 -7.27 8.55
N HIS A 182 -2.96 -8.21 8.11
CA HIS A 182 -3.75 -9.10 8.95
C HIS A 182 -4.43 -8.33 10.09
N LEU A 183 -4.95 -7.14 9.80
CA LEU A 183 -5.73 -6.35 10.77
C LEU A 183 -6.95 -7.11 11.32
N PRO A 184 -7.53 -8.10 10.61
CA PRO A 184 -8.53 -9.00 11.17
C PRO A 184 -7.98 -9.98 12.22
N ASP A 185 -6.67 -10.21 12.30
CA ASP A 185 -6.10 -10.96 13.42
C ASP A 185 -6.23 -10.20 14.73
N ASP A 186 -6.14 -8.86 14.74
CA ASP A 186 -6.46 -8.05 15.93
C ASP A 186 -7.93 -8.24 16.34
N ARG A 187 -8.81 -8.59 15.39
CA ARG A 187 -10.23 -8.90 15.63
C ARG A 187 -10.46 -10.33 16.17
N ASN A 188 -9.51 -11.24 15.95
CA ASN A 188 -9.71 -12.70 16.08
C ASN A 188 -8.77 -13.39 17.07
N PHE A 189 -7.50 -13.05 17.07
CA PHE A 189 -6.48 -13.71 17.89
C PHE A 189 -6.54 -13.33 19.37
N THR A 190 -7.34 -12.33 19.72
CA THR A 190 -7.61 -11.99 21.11
C THR A 190 -8.67 -12.96 21.65
N ARG A 191 -8.26 -14.19 22.00
CA ARG A 191 -9.08 -15.05 22.90
C ARG A 191 -9.40 -14.35 24.23
N GLN A 192 -8.76 -13.21 24.50
CA GLN A 192 -9.06 -12.31 25.59
C GLN A 192 -10.15 -11.30 25.20
N GLN A 193 -11.18 -11.26 26.03
CA GLN A 193 -12.27 -10.31 25.94
C GLN A 193 -11.73 -8.90 26.21
N LEU A 194 -11.86 -8.01 25.23
CA LEU A 194 -11.62 -6.57 25.46
C LEU A 194 -12.57 -6.12 26.57
N THR A 195 -12.03 -5.43 27.56
CA THR A 195 -12.78 -4.95 28.73
C THR A 195 -13.45 -3.61 28.47
N ASN A 196 -12.95 -2.83 27.50
CA ASN A 196 -13.48 -1.55 27.08
C ASN A 196 -14.41 -1.68 25.86
N PRO A 197 -15.73 -1.40 26.01
CA PRO A 197 -16.68 -1.48 24.91
C PRO A 197 -16.37 -0.54 23.73
N GLU A 198 -15.78 0.63 23.97
CA GLU A 198 -15.41 1.57 22.89
C GLU A 198 -14.29 0.99 22.02
N ILE A 199 -13.29 0.35 22.64
CA ILE A 199 -12.18 -0.28 21.91
C ILE A 199 -12.70 -1.45 21.08
N PHE A 200 -13.66 -2.22 21.60
CA PHE A 200 -14.31 -3.29 20.88
C PHE A 200 -15.03 -2.81 19.61
N ASP A 201 -15.81 -1.73 19.69
CA ASP A 201 -16.49 -1.13 18.54
C ASP A 201 -15.49 -0.62 17.49
N LEU A 202 -14.48 0.16 17.93
CA LEU A 202 -13.45 0.72 17.07
C LEU A 202 -12.63 -0.34 16.35
N ARG A 203 -12.33 -1.46 17.02
CA ARG A 203 -11.67 -2.61 16.42
C ARG A 203 -12.48 -3.21 15.28
N THR A 204 -13.79 -3.37 15.51
CA THR A 204 -14.72 -4.01 14.58
C THR A 204 -14.87 -3.18 13.31
N ASN A 205 -15.00 -1.86 13.43
CA ASN A 205 -15.16 -0.95 12.29
C ASN A 205 -13.83 -0.43 11.68
N GLY A 206 -12.68 -0.80 12.26
CA GLY A 206 -11.33 -0.44 11.77
C GLY A 206 -10.81 0.92 12.23
N GLU A 207 -11.62 1.74 12.90
CA GLU A 207 -11.22 3.10 13.31
C GLU A 207 -10.21 3.13 14.43
N TYR A 208 -9.96 2.03 15.13
CA TYR A 208 -8.95 1.96 16.19
C TYR A 208 -7.56 2.42 15.70
N VAL A 209 -7.20 2.15 14.43
CA VAL A 209 -5.96 2.65 13.82
C VAL A 209 -5.89 4.18 13.84
N ASN A 210 -6.99 4.87 13.51
CA ASN A 210 -7.04 6.33 13.47
C ASN A 210 -7.34 6.96 14.84
N ARG A 211 -8.45 6.53 15.48
CA ARG A 211 -9.03 7.11 16.69
C ARG A 211 -8.25 6.81 17.96
N ILE A 212 -7.51 5.70 18.00
CA ILE A 212 -6.65 5.36 19.12
C ILE A 212 -5.20 5.65 18.74
N PHE A 213 -4.66 4.91 17.76
CA PHE A 213 -3.21 4.88 17.58
C PHE A 213 -2.66 6.11 16.85
N LEU A 214 -3.16 6.45 15.66
CA LEU A 214 -2.68 7.61 14.92
C LEU A 214 -2.87 8.89 15.73
N LYS A 215 -4.05 9.08 16.34
CA LYS A 215 -4.34 10.21 17.24
C LYS A 215 -3.32 10.34 18.39
N LYS A 216 -2.90 9.23 18.99
CA LYS A 216 -1.90 9.26 20.06
C LYS A 216 -0.49 9.52 19.50
N LEU A 217 -0.12 8.90 18.39
CA LEU A 217 1.19 9.06 17.76
C LEU A 217 1.44 10.50 17.27
N VAL A 218 0.43 11.18 16.70
CA VAL A 218 0.58 12.58 16.26
C VAL A 218 0.79 13.56 17.41
N ASN A 219 0.39 13.18 18.63
CA ASN A 219 0.57 13.97 19.86
C ASN A 219 1.80 13.52 20.67
N ASN A 220 2.14 12.23 20.62
CA ASN A 220 3.30 11.63 21.25
C ASN A 220 3.89 10.52 20.35
N PRO A 221 4.92 10.82 19.54
CA PRO A 221 5.57 9.86 18.66
C PRO A 221 6.18 8.64 19.35
N ASN A 222 6.42 8.72 20.67
CA ASN A 222 6.95 7.61 21.48
C ASN A 222 5.85 6.84 22.20
N TYR A 223 4.58 7.02 21.81
CA TYR A 223 3.45 6.32 22.43
C TYR A 223 3.60 4.81 22.30
N LEU A 224 3.31 4.10 23.41
CA LEU A 224 3.24 2.64 23.45
C LEU A 224 1.88 2.18 23.98
N PRO A 225 1.23 1.21 23.32
CA PRO A 225 -0.04 0.64 23.78
C PRO A 225 0.06 0.01 25.17
N ALA A 226 -1.03 0.08 25.93
CA ALA A 226 -1.18 -0.52 27.25
C ALA A 226 -2.63 -1.01 27.45
N GLY A 227 -2.84 -1.94 28.39
CA GLY A 227 -4.16 -2.51 28.66
C GLY A 227 -4.73 -3.23 27.43
N ASP A 228 -6.01 -3.01 27.14
CA ASP A 228 -6.71 -3.59 25.98
C ASP A 228 -6.03 -3.28 24.63
N GLU A 229 -5.33 -2.14 24.51
CA GLU A 229 -4.67 -1.74 23.27
C GLU A 229 -3.47 -2.63 22.92
N MET A 230 -2.88 -3.33 23.89
CA MET A 230 -1.80 -4.30 23.65
C MET A 230 -2.25 -5.50 22.82
N TYR A 231 -3.56 -5.67 22.63
CA TYR A 231 -4.13 -6.73 21.81
C TYR A 231 -4.44 -6.29 20.37
N LEU A 232 -4.18 -5.03 20.02
CA LEU A 232 -4.46 -4.43 18.72
C LEU A 232 -3.16 -4.01 18.01
N MET A 233 -2.13 -4.84 18.13
CA MET A 233 -0.78 -4.46 17.74
C MET A 233 -0.56 -4.45 16.23
N ASN A 234 -1.35 -5.18 15.43
CA ASN A 234 -1.25 -5.06 13.98
C ASN A 234 -1.67 -3.65 13.55
N GLY A 235 -2.78 -3.15 14.08
CA GLY A 235 -3.24 -1.78 13.82
C GLY A 235 -2.31 -0.71 14.39
N PHE A 236 -1.66 -0.96 15.54
CA PHE A 236 -0.62 -0.06 16.05
C PHE A 236 0.58 0.02 15.11
N ASN A 237 1.07 -1.11 14.60
CA ASN A 237 2.20 -1.15 13.67
C ASN A 237 1.86 -0.46 12.34
N VAL A 238 0.65 -0.67 11.82
CA VAL A 238 0.15 0.07 10.66
C VAL A 238 0.09 1.58 10.95
N ALA A 239 -0.46 2.00 12.09
CA ALA A 239 -0.52 3.42 12.46
C ALA A 239 0.87 4.07 12.60
N ASN A 240 1.85 3.35 13.15
CA ASN A 240 3.24 3.81 13.25
C ASN A 240 3.87 4.01 11.88
N ALA A 241 3.73 3.03 10.98
CA ALA A 241 4.24 3.14 9.63
C ALA A 241 3.57 4.30 8.88
N ILE A 242 2.24 4.44 8.98
CA ILE A 242 1.48 5.58 8.42
C ILE A 242 2.03 6.91 8.93
N TRP A 243 2.15 7.06 10.25
CA TRP A 243 2.67 8.28 10.87
C TRP A 243 4.08 8.61 10.39
N TYR A 244 4.97 7.60 10.36
CA TYR A 244 6.34 7.77 9.93
C TYR A 244 6.42 8.18 8.46
N ILE A 245 5.67 7.51 7.57
CA ILE A 245 5.62 7.80 6.14
C ILE A 245 5.17 9.24 5.92
N LEU A 246 4.08 9.67 6.56
CA LEU A 246 3.54 11.01 6.38
C LEU A 246 4.49 12.11 6.86
N ASN A 247 5.36 11.81 7.83
CA ASN A 247 6.29 12.77 8.43
C ASN A 247 7.68 12.79 7.74
N ASN A 248 8.13 11.64 7.24
CA ASN A 248 9.53 11.45 6.84
C ASN A 248 9.71 10.98 5.38
N GLU A 249 8.72 10.34 4.80
CA GLU A 249 8.78 9.80 3.44
C GLU A 249 8.05 10.71 2.43
N GLU A 250 8.42 10.58 1.17
CA GLU A 250 7.75 11.25 0.04
C GLU A 250 7.53 10.25 -1.09
N PRO A 251 6.61 9.30 -0.90
CA PRO A 251 6.35 8.32 -1.94
C PRO A 251 5.52 8.92 -3.08
N ASP A 252 5.77 8.38 -4.27
CA ASP A 252 5.00 8.66 -5.48
C ASP A 252 3.64 7.98 -5.41
N PHE A 253 3.63 6.73 -4.98
CA PHE A 253 2.42 5.95 -4.75
C PHE A 253 2.66 4.80 -3.77
N PHE A 254 1.56 4.24 -3.32
CA PHE A 254 1.50 3.14 -2.37
C PHE A 254 0.76 1.95 -3.00
N ILE A 255 1.31 0.75 -2.83
CA ILE A 255 0.68 -0.51 -3.22
C ILE A 255 0.48 -1.35 -1.96
N ASN A 256 -0.75 -1.81 -1.75
CA ASN A 256 -1.05 -2.85 -0.79
C ASN A 256 -1.11 -4.20 -1.51
N LEU A 257 -0.39 -5.21 -1.02
CA LEU A 257 -0.30 -6.52 -1.65
C LEU A 257 -1.39 -7.51 -1.21
N GLY A 258 -2.39 -7.08 -0.45
CA GLY A 258 -3.54 -7.90 -0.07
C GLY A 258 -3.44 -8.48 1.34
N ASP A 259 -4.48 -9.24 1.72
CA ASP A 259 -4.67 -9.87 3.04
C ASP A 259 -4.86 -8.85 4.19
N ASP A 260 -5.68 -7.84 3.87
CA ASP A 260 -6.00 -6.72 4.76
C ASP A 260 -7.47 -6.71 5.20
N HIS A 261 -8.35 -7.26 4.37
CA HIS A 261 -9.79 -7.30 4.62
C HIS A 261 -10.19 -8.42 5.58
N GLY A 262 -9.50 -9.57 5.46
CA GLY A 262 -9.66 -10.80 6.26
C GLY A 262 -11.11 -11.25 6.45
N GLY A 263 -11.88 -11.17 5.37
CA GLY A 263 -13.20 -11.78 5.30
C GLY A 263 -13.09 -13.30 5.21
N PHE A 264 -12.25 -13.81 4.32
CA PHE A 264 -12.19 -15.24 4.01
C PHE A 264 -11.17 -15.99 4.87
N GLY A 265 -11.53 -17.14 5.44
CA GLY A 265 -10.59 -17.99 6.18
C GLY A 265 -10.27 -17.53 7.61
N HIS A 266 -10.93 -16.46 8.07
CA HIS A 266 -10.83 -15.94 9.43
C HIS A 266 -12.07 -16.33 10.25
N THR A 267 -11.89 -16.54 11.56
CA THR A 267 -13.02 -16.77 12.49
C THR A 267 -13.73 -15.46 12.77
N TRP A 268 -15.05 -15.42 12.78
CA TRP A 268 -15.82 -14.18 12.99
C TRP A 268 -16.47 -14.12 14.37
N GLU A 269 -16.47 -15.24 15.09
CA GLU A 269 -17.20 -15.43 16.34
C GLU A 269 -16.67 -14.54 17.48
N SER A 270 -15.38 -14.21 17.46
CA SER A 270 -14.74 -13.25 18.38
C SER A 270 -15.24 -11.80 18.22
N LEU A 271 -15.91 -11.51 17.10
CA LEU A 271 -16.61 -10.24 16.85
C LEU A 271 -18.10 -10.34 17.18
N GLY A 272 -18.58 -11.49 17.68
CA GLY A 272 -20.00 -11.76 17.89
C GLY A 272 -20.77 -11.96 16.57
N LEU A 273 -20.07 -12.25 15.47
CA LEU A 273 -20.65 -12.48 14.15
C LEU A 273 -20.87 -13.98 13.91
N PRO A 274 -21.82 -14.35 13.02
CA PRO A 274 -22.04 -15.76 12.65
C PRO A 274 -20.78 -16.37 12.00
N ASN A 275 -20.63 -17.68 12.13
CA ASN A 275 -19.58 -18.40 11.41
C ASN A 275 -19.69 -18.16 9.89
N GLN A 276 -18.56 -17.93 9.21
CA GLN A 276 -18.53 -17.62 7.78
C GLN A 276 -19.26 -18.64 6.88
N HIS A 277 -19.30 -19.92 7.28
CA HIS A 277 -19.98 -20.99 6.55
C HIS A 277 -21.48 -21.03 6.82
N LEU A 278 -21.92 -20.53 7.98
CA LEU A 278 -23.31 -20.53 8.43
C LEU A 278 -24.04 -19.20 8.17
N ALA A 279 -23.30 -18.11 7.94
CA ALA A 279 -23.88 -16.80 7.64
C ALA A 279 -24.78 -16.85 6.39
N THR A 280 -25.97 -16.29 6.52
CA THR A 280 -26.91 -16.05 5.41
C THR A 280 -26.33 -15.04 4.41
N GLU A 281 -26.89 -14.98 3.20
CA GLU A 281 -26.46 -14.01 2.19
C GLU A 281 -26.60 -12.55 2.67
N LEU A 282 -27.65 -12.25 3.44
CA LEU A 282 -27.86 -10.92 4.01
C LEU A 282 -26.78 -10.57 5.05
N GLU A 283 -26.43 -11.53 5.92
CA GLU A 283 -25.36 -11.36 6.90
C GLU A 283 -23.99 -11.23 6.21
N LEU A 284 -23.72 -12.03 5.17
CA LEU A 284 -22.51 -11.93 4.37
C LEU A 284 -22.38 -10.55 3.70
N ASP A 285 -23.44 -10.04 3.07
CA ASP A 285 -23.42 -8.69 2.48
C ASP A 285 -23.08 -7.62 3.52
N ALA A 286 -23.71 -7.68 4.70
CA ALA A 286 -23.49 -6.71 5.78
C ALA A 286 -22.08 -6.79 6.39
N ILE A 287 -21.58 -7.99 6.66
CA ILE A 287 -20.25 -8.22 7.25
C ILE A 287 -19.16 -7.80 6.27
N ILE A 288 -19.29 -8.19 5.00
CA ILE A 288 -18.31 -7.84 3.97
C ILE A 288 -18.33 -6.34 3.66
N ARG A 289 -19.52 -5.69 3.68
CA ARG A 289 -19.62 -4.22 3.65
C ARG A 289 -18.79 -3.58 4.75
N MET A 290 -18.96 -4.05 6.00
CA MET A 290 -18.26 -3.53 7.16
C MET A 290 -16.74 -3.69 7.02
N PHE A 291 -16.26 -4.87 6.63
CA PHE A 291 -14.84 -5.13 6.46
C PHE A 291 -14.21 -4.31 5.32
N ARG A 292 -14.89 -4.11 4.18
CA ARG A 292 -14.39 -3.27 3.09
C ARG A 292 -14.34 -1.80 3.51
N LEU A 293 -15.34 -1.33 4.25
CA LEU A 293 -15.33 0.03 4.79
C LEU A 293 -14.23 0.22 5.82
N ALA A 294 -13.97 -0.78 6.67
CA ALA A 294 -12.88 -0.74 7.63
C ALA A 294 -11.51 -0.60 6.94
N GLN A 295 -11.25 -1.37 5.88
CA GLN A 295 -10.03 -1.23 5.06
C GLN A 295 -9.88 0.21 4.54
N ARG A 296 -10.97 0.82 4.09
CA ARG A 296 -10.98 2.21 3.62
C ARG A 296 -10.73 3.23 4.73
N LYS A 297 -11.23 2.98 5.95
CA LYS A 297 -11.03 3.81 7.15
C LYS A 297 -9.57 3.79 7.59
N ILE A 298 -9.00 2.60 7.77
CA ILE A 298 -7.63 2.37 8.26
C ILE A 298 -6.58 3.22 7.53
N TYR A 299 -6.67 3.28 6.20
CA TYR A 299 -5.68 3.99 5.37
C TYR A 299 -6.04 5.44 5.03
N SER A 300 -7.09 6.00 5.64
CA SER A 300 -7.60 7.34 5.30
C SER A 300 -6.54 8.45 5.37
N ALA A 301 -5.62 8.38 6.34
CA ALA A 301 -4.54 9.36 6.46
C ALA A 301 -3.54 9.30 5.29
N LEU A 302 -3.25 8.11 4.75
CA LEU A 302 -2.35 7.97 3.59
C LEU A 302 -3.06 8.32 2.29
N MET A 303 -4.28 7.80 2.11
CA MET A 303 -5.02 7.84 0.85
C MET A 303 -5.36 9.26 0.38
N SER A 304 -5.39 10.26 1.27
CA SER A 304 -5.62 11.65 0.90
C SER A 304 -4.37 12.35 0.33
N HIS A 305 -3.18 11.82 0.62
CA HIS A 305 -1.90 12.43 0.25
C HIS A 305 -1.12 11.61 -0.79
N ILE A 306 -1.34 10.31 -0.84
CA ILE A 306 -0.55 9.37 -1.64
C ILE A 306 -1.52 8.47 -2.43
N PRO A 307 -1.37 8.33 -3.75
CA PRO A 307 -2.18 7.42 -4.55
C PRO A 307 -2.02 5.98 -4.04
N CYS A 308 -3.15 5.31 -3.80
CA CYS A 308 -3.17 3.99 -3.16
C CYS A 308 -3.82 2.93 -4.07
N TYR A 309 -3.04 1.90 -4.38
CA TYR A 309 -3.40 0.75 -5.21
C TYR A 309 -3.44 -0.53 -4.38
N TYR A 310 -4.14 -1.55 -4.89
CA TYR A 310 -4.32 -2.83 -4.21
C TYR A 310 -4.10 -4.00 -5.16
N VAL A 311 -3.40 -5.00 -4.65
CA VAL A 311 -3.46 -6.39 -5.07
C VAL A 311 -4.40 -7.11 -4.11
N LEU A 312 -5.20 -8.05 -4.62
CA LEU A 312 -6.11 -8.83 -3.78
C LEU A 312 -5.43 -10.14 -3.36
N GLY A 313 -5.50 -10.45 -2.08
CA GLY A 313 -5.00 -11.68 -1.49
C GLY A 313 -6.08 -12.71 -1.17
N ASN A 314 -5.66 -13.88 -0.71
CA ASN A 314 -6.57 -15.00 -0.44
C ASN A 314 -7.52 -14.75 0.73
N HIS A 315 -7.20 -13.84 1.64
CA HIS A 315 -8.06 -13.44 2.75
C HIS A 315 -9.02 -12.30 2.40
N ASP A 316 -8.91 -11.70 1.20
CA ASP A 316 -9.73 -10.55 0.80
C ASP A 316 -11.12 -10.90 0.26
N GLY A 317 -11.45 -12.20 0.17
CA GLY A 317 -12.81 -12.69 -0.09
C GLY A 317 -13.26 -12.71 -1.55
N GLU A 318 -12.38 -12.34 -2.49
CA GLU A 318 -12.65 -12.39 -3.95
C GLU A 318 -12.06 -13.62 -4.66
N ASN A 319 -11.67 -14.66 -3.90
CA ASN A 319 -11.28 -15.95 -4.46
C ASN A 319 -12.42 -16.54 -5.31
N GLY A 320 -12.11 -17.15 -6.45
CA GLY A 320 -13.12 -17.71 -7.37
C GLY A 320 -14.00 -18.81 -6.77
N TRP A 321 -13.51 -19.50 -5.72
CA TRP A 321 -14.25 -20.53 -4.99
C TRP A 321 -14.98 -20.01 -3.73
N SER A 322 -14.92 -18.71 -3.45
CA SER A 322 -15.51 -18.13 -2.24
C SER A 322 -16.97 -17.72 -2.45
N ARG A 323 -17.85 -18.12 -1.53
CA ARG A 323 -19.24 -17.62 -1.47
C ARG A 323 -19.32 -16.11 -1.18
N MET A 324 -18.24 -15.51 -0.68
CA MET A 324 -18.16 -14.06 -0.39
C MET A 324 -17.89 -13.21 -1.63
N LEU A 325 -17.41 -13.81 -2.72
CA LEU A 325 -16.97 -13.13 -3.94
C LEU A 325 -17.94 -12.05 -4.46
N PRO A 326 -19.26 -12.32 -4.64
CA PRO A 326 -20.17 -11.30 -5.17
C PRO A 326 -20.28 -10.07 -4.24
N PHE A 327 -20.28 -10.29 -2.93
CA PHE A 327 -20.36 -9.21 -1.93
C PHE A 327 -19.04 -8.46 -1.80
N ALA A 328 -17.92 -9.18 -1.77
CA ALA A 328 -16.58 -8.61 -1.65
C ALA A 328 -16.27 -7.70 -2.84
N MET A 329 -16.60 -8.16 -4.05
CA MET A 329 -16.47 -7.39 -5.28
C MET A 329 -17.40 -6.17 -5.31
N LYS A 330 -18.69 -6.35 -4.96
CA LYS A 330 -19.67 -5.25 -4.88
C LYS A 330 -19.17 -4.12 -4.00
N TRP A 331 -18.70 -4.42 -2.79
CA TRP A 331 -18.27 -3.40 -1.84
C TRP A 331 -16.87 -2.86 -2.12
N ARG A 332 -15.95 -3.66 -2.68
CA ARG A 332 -14.66 -3.17 -3.17
C ARG A 332 -14.86 -2.14 -4.28
N LYS A 333 -15.63 -2.45 -5.32
CA LYS A 333 -15.92 -1.50 -6.42
C LYS A 333 -16.54 -0.20 -5.91
N ARG A 334 -17.32 -0.25 -4.81
CA ARG A 334 -17.95 0.93 -4.22
C ARG A 334 -16.99 1.78 -3.36
N TYR A 335 -16.16 1.17 -2.52
CA TYR A 335 -15.35 1.90 -1.53
C TYR A 335 -13.87 2.04 -1.91
N LEU A 336 -13.37 1.13 -2.72
CA LEU A 336 -11.99 1.03 -3.20
C LEU A 336 -11.97 0.70 -4.70
N PRO A 337 -12.61 1.52 -5.57
CA PRO A 337 -12.53 1.35 -7.02
C PRO A 337 -11.06 1.34 -7.45
N LEU A 338 -10.70 0.42 -8.33
CA LEU A 338 -9.33 0.27 -8.81
C LEU A 338 -9.24 0.79 -10.26
N PRO A 339 -8.06 0.88 -10.87
CA PRO A 339 -7.97 1.10 -12.31
C PRO A 339 -8.66 -0.08 -13.01
N GLY A 340 -9.62 0.22 -13.87
CA GLY A 340 -10.61 -0.74 -14.37
C GLY A 340 -10.42 -1.12 -15.83
N ALA A 341 -11.50 -1.52 -16.51
CA ALA A 341 -11.48 -1.94 -17.92
C ALA A 341 -10.79 -0.94 -18.87
N ASN A 342 -10.89 0.36 -18.54
CA ASN A 342 -10.30 1.42 -19.34
C ASN A 342 -8.76 1.43 -19.26
N GLU A 343 -8.19 0.86 -18.20
CA GLU A 343 -6.76 0.80 -17.92
C GLU A 343 -6.19 -0.63 -17.97
N GLY A 344 -6.96 -1.63 -17.53
CA GLY A 344 -6.61 -3.03 -17.27
C GLY A 344 -7.69 -3.99 -17.76
N GLY A 345 -7.33 -5.24 -18.07
CA GLY A 345 -8.06 -6.09 -19.01
C GLY A 345 -9.47 -6.59 -18.66
N SER A 346 -10.15 -6.11 -17.60
CA SER A 346 -11.50 -6.55 -17.23
C SER A 346 -12.37 -5.47 -16.57
N SER A 347 -13.69 -5.58 -16.74
CA SER A 347 -14.73 -4.79 -16.04
C SER A 347 -14.81 -5.08 -14.53
N ASP A 348 -14.14 -6.14 -14.07
CA ASP A 348 -14.08 -6.49 -12.66
C ASP A 348 -12.91 -5.86 -11.89
N GLU A 349 -12.05 -5.05 -12.54
CA GLU A 349 -11.01 -4.20 -11.93
C GLU A 349 -10.16 -4.88 -10.83
N ASN A 350 -9.52 -6.00 -11.13
CA ASN A 350 -8.69 -6.77 -10.18
C ASN A 350 -7.27 -7.05 -10.70
N TYR A 351 -6.99 -6.73 -11.96
CA TYR A 351 -5.65 -6.68 -12.55
C TYR A 351 -5.58 -5.50 -13.52
N TYR A 352 -4.48 -4.74 -13.43
CA TYR A 352 -4.36 -3.45 -14.11
C TYR A 352 -2.92 -2.95 -14.12
N PRO A 353 -2.56 -2.01 -15.02
CA PRO A 353 -1.27 -1.36 -15.00
C PRO A 353 -1.29 -0.10 -14.13
N ILE A 354 -0.15 0.18 -13.51
CA ILE A 354 0.20 1.50 -12.97
C ILE A 354 1.37 2.00 -13.81
N ILE A 355 1.27 3.23 -14.30
CA ILE A 355 2.31 3.86 -15.12
C ILE A 355 2.83 5.12 -14.44
N TRP A 356 4.14 5.35 -14.52
CA TRP A 356 4.80 6.52 -13.93
C TRP A 356 6.00 6.98 -14.78
N GLY A 357 6.47 8.20 -14.55
CA GLY A 357 7.48 8.83 -15.41
C GLY A 357 6.97 9.11 -16.82
N CYS A 358 5.68 9.42 -16.94
CA CYS A 358 5.08 9.87 -18.19
C CYS A 358 5.63 11.23 -18.58
N GLN A 359 5.86 11.43 -19.87
CA GLN A 359 6.29 12.74 -20.37
C GLN A 359 5.06 13.61 -20.61
N GLU A 360 5.20 14.91 -20.37
CA GLU A 360 4.23 15.89 -20.85
C GLU A 360 4.00 15.67 -22.35
N ARG A 361 2.77 15.90 -22.85
CA ARG A 361 2.51 15.82 -24.29
C ARG A 361 3.35 16.88 -25.00
N VAL A 362 4.56 16.50 -25.41
CA VAL A 362 5.29 17.23 -26.45
C VAL A 362 4.43 17.06 -27.70
N SER A 363 4.23 18.14 -28.44
CA SER A 363 3.52 18.19 -29.73
C SER A 363 4.13 17.31 -30.83
N SER A 364 5.00 16.36 -30.48
CA SER A 364 5.60 15.38 -31.37
C SER A 364 4.65 14.22 -31.65
N LEU A 365 4.61 13.81 -32.92
CA LEU A 365 3.77 12.77 -33.52
C LEU A 365 3.92 11.35 -32.93
N SER A 366 4.65 11.17 -31.83
CA SER A 366 4.74 9.89 -31.11
C SER A 366 4.92 10.12 -29.61
N PRO A 367 3.98 9.68 -28.75
CA PRO A 367 4.17 9.72 -27.30
C PRO A 367 5.32 8.79 -26.91
N ARG A 368 6.21 9.26 -26.04
CA ARG A 368 7.26 8.42 -25.45
C ARG A 368 6.66 7.48 -24.39
N PRO A 369 7.21 6.27 -24.21
CA PRO A 369 6.74 5.34 -23.20
C PRO A 369 6.94 5.87 -21.77
N PRO A 370 6.16 5.38 -20.79
CA PRO A 370 6.43 5.66 -19.39
C PRO A 370 7.80 5.09 -18.97
N GLU A 371 8.42 5.70 -17.96
CA GLU A 371 9.67 5.19 -17.40
C GLU A 371 9.41 3.93 -16.56
N ILE A 372 8.28 3.88 -15.83
CA ILE A 372 7.94 2.74 -14.97
C ILE A 372 6.56 2.21 -15.34
N THR A 373 6.48 0.88 -15.48
CA THR A 373 5.21 0.15 -15.55
C THR A 373 5.17 -0.93 -14.46
N CYS A 374 4.17 -0.86 -13.58
CA CYS A 374 3.86 -1.91 -12.62
C CYS A 374 2.60 -2.64 -13.09
N LEU A 375 2.65 -3.96 -13.22
CA LEU A 375 1.50 -4.79 -13.61
C LEU A 375 0.98 -5.51 -12.38
N ILE A 376 -0.26 -5.20 -11.99
CA ILE A 376 -0.96 -5.84 -10.88
C ILE A 376 -1.69 -7.07 -11.39
N LEU A 377 -1.48 -8.23 -10.75
CA LEU A 377 -2.12 -9.50 -11.09
C LEU A 377 -3.07 -9.97 -9.99
N ASP A 378 -4.24 -10.48 -10.39
CA ASP A 378 -5.13 -11.24 -9.52
C ASP A 378 -4.77 -12.73 -9.57
N VAL A 379 -4.36 -13.28 -8.43
CA VAL A 379 -3.96 -14.68 -8.30
C VAL A 379 -5.08 -15.60 -7.84
N THR A 380 -6.18 -15.07 -7.31
CA THR A 380 -7.20 -15.86 -6.59
C THR A 380 -8.53 -16.01 -7.32
N ARG A 381 -8.87 -15.07 -8.21
CA ARG A 381 -10.20 -14.99 -8.84
C ARG A 381 -10.50 -16.10 -9.83
N TYR A 382 -9.51 -16.54 -10.60
CA TYR A 382 -9.74 -17.36 -11.79
C TYR A 382 -9.78 -18.87 -11.52
N ASN A 383 -9.51 -19.25 -10.29
CA ASN A 383 -9.68 -20.61 -9.80
C ASN A 383 -11.11 -20.81 -9.32
N ILE A 384 -11.89 -21.63 -10.03
CA ILE A 384 -13.29 -21.94 -9.64
C ILE A 384 -13.33 -22.83 -8.39
N ASN A 385 -12.33 -23.71 -8.25
CA ASN A 385 -12.14 -24.57 -7.08
C ASN A 385 -10.85 -24.18 -6.37
N GLN A 386 -10.81 -24.40 -5.05
CA GLN A 386 -9.60 -24.25 -4.27
C GLN A 386 -8.48 -25.15 -4.85
N PRO A 387 -7.31 -24.59 -5.21
CA PRO A 387 -6.22 -25.36 -5.82
C PRO A 387 -5.67 -26.45 -4.90
N LEU A 388 -5.93 -27.73 -5.18
CA LEU A 388 -5.36 -28.82 -4.37
C LEU A 388 -3.86 -29.05 -4.55
N VAL A 389 -3.33 -28.73 -5.74
CA VAL A 389 -1.91 -28.91 -6.11
C VAL A 389 -1.42 -27.67 -6.87
N PRO A 390 -0.11 -27.38 -6.92
CA PRO A 390 0.43 -26.17 -7.55
C PRO A 390 0.04 -25.96 -9.02
N GLU A 391 -0.16 -27.05 -9.77
CA GLU A 391 -0.60 -27.06 -11.17
C GLU A 391 -2.01 -26.50 -11.37
N ASN A 392 -2.83 -26.47 -10.31
CA ASN A 392 -4.21 -26.00 -10.42
C ASN A 392 -4.29 -24.48 -10.47
N TRP A 393 -3.27 -23.75 -9.99
CA TRP A 393 -3.28 -22.28 -10.01
C TRP A 393 -3.32 -21.74 -11.43
N THR A 394 -4.23 -20.80 -11.70
CA THR A 394 -4.33 -20.15 -13.01
C THR A 394 -4.70 -18.68 -12.91
N SER A 395 -4.13 -17.87 -13.79
CA SER A 395 -4.52 -16.46 -13.97
C SER A 395 -5.77 -16.30 -14.84
N GLY A 396 -6.26 -17.37 -15.48
CA GLY A 396 -7.29 -17.29 -16.50
C GLY A 396 -6.78 -16.74 -17.83
N GLN A 397 -7.41 -17.15 -18.94
CA GLN A 397 -6.95 -16.83 -20.28
C GLN A 397 -6.94 -15.33 -20.58
N GLU A 398 -7.93 -14.59 -20.09
CA GLU A 398 -8.06 -13.15 -20.33
C GLU A 398 -6.93 -12.36 -19.70
N GLN A 399 -6.65 -12.61 -18.42
CA GLN A 399 -5.54 -11.95 -17.71
C GLN A 399 -4.19 -12.36 -18.29
N LEU A 400 -4.01 -13.63 -18.66
CA LEU A 400 -2.76 -14.08 -19.28
C LEU A 400 -2.50 -13.37 -20.62
N LYS A 401 -3.51 -13.29 -21.48
CA LYS A 401 -3.44 -12.56 -22.75
C LYS A 401 -3.20 -11.07 -22.53
N TRP A 402 -3.87 -10.47 -21.55
CA TRP A 402 -3.64 -9.07 -21.18
C TRP A 402 -2.20 -8.84 -20.72
N LEU A 403 -1.65 -9.72 -19.90
CA LEU A 403 -0.28 -9.65 -19.41
C LEU A 403 0.73 -9.73 -20.56
N GLU A 404 0.57 -10.67 -21.48
CA GLU A 404 1.39 -10.79 -22.69
C GLU A 404 1.38 -9.51 -23.52
N ASN A 405 0.20 -8.92 -23.71
CA ASN A 405 0.04 -7.66 -24.44
C ASN A 405 0.76 -6.52 -23.72
N LYS A 406 0.58 -6.37 -22.41
CA LYS A 406 1.21 -5.31 -21.61
C LYS A 406 2.73 -5.43 -21.54
N LEU A 407 3.27 -6.64 -21.54
CA LEU A 407 4.72 -6.85 -21.59
C LEU A 407 5.33 -6.52 -22.96
N ASN A 408 4.54 -6.42 -24.03
CA ASN A 408 5.01 -5.91 -25.32
C ASN A 408 5.09 -4.38 -25.37
N GLU A 409 4.40 -3.67 -24.46
CA GLU A 409 4.46 -2.21 -24.37
C GLU A 409 5.83 -1.77 -23.83
N ALA A 410 6.37 -0.68 -24.35
CA ALA A 410 7.67 -0.16 -23.94
C ALA A 410 7.60 0.50 -22.56
N ALA A 411 8.61 0.22 -21.72
CA ALA A 411 8.86 0.86 -20.43
C ALA A 411 10.36 0.71 -20.09
N LEU A 412 10.92 1.66 -19.33
CA LEU A 412 12.31 1.57 -18.89
C LEU A 412 12.48 0.51 -17.80
N PHE A 413 11.59 0.53 -16.80
CA PHE A 413 11.52 -0.44 -15.71
C PHE A 413 10.14 -1.10 -15.66
N ARG A 414 10.12 -2.42 -15.41
CA ARG A 414 8.89 -3.23 -15.34
C ARG A 414 8.86 -4.03 -14.05
N PHE A 415 7.73 -3.95 -13.37
CA PHE A 415 7.47 -4.68 -12.13
C PHE A 415 6.19 -5.50 -12.27
N ILE A 416 6.19 -6.69 -11.68
CA ILE A 416 4.99 -7.50 -11.47
C ILE A 416 4.65 -7.44 -9.99
N PHE A 417 3.40 -7.13 -9.66
CA PHE A 417 2.90 -7.22 -8.29
C PHE A 417 1.78 -8.24 -8.24
N THR A 418 1.90 -9.16 -7.29
CA THR A 418 0.93 -10.23 -7.08
C THR A 418 0.91 -10.58 -5.59
N HIS A 419 -0.18 -11.13 -5.08
CA HIS A 419 -0.24 -11.45 -3.65
C HIS A 419 0.64 -12.68 -3.34
N HIS A 420 0.49 -13.76 -4.12
CA HIS A 420 1.37 -14.93 -4.10
C HIS A 420 1.64 -15.42 -5.54
N ILE A 421 2.50 -16.42 -5.71
CA ILE A 421 2.82 -16.96 -7.03
C ILE A 421 1.72 -17.90 -7.56
N PHE A 422 1.64 -18.09 -8.88
CA PHE A 422 0.72 -19.04 -9.53
C PHE A 422 1.28 -20.48 -9.49
N GLY A 423 1.50 -20.99 -8.29
CA GLY A 423 2.17 -22.26 -8.04
C GLY A 423 2.48 -22.45 -6.56
N GLY A 424 3.76 -22.58 -6.22
CA GLY A 424 4.23 -22.78 -4.85
C GLY A 424 4.41 -24.23 -4.45
N TRP A 425 4.39 -24.48 -3.15
CA TRP A 425 4.54 -25.80 -2.55
C TRP A 425 3.27 -26.64 -2.65
N PRO A 426 3.41 -27.98 -2.72
CA PRO A 426 2.27 -28.90 -2.70
C PRO A 426 1.73 -29.12 -1.27
N THR A 427 1.74 -28.10 -0.42
CA THR A 427 1.32 -28.19 1.00
C THR A 427 0.33 -27.09 1.35
N GLN A 428 -0.42 -27.33 2.43
CA GLN A 428 -1.34 -26.36 3.03
C GLN A 428 -0.61 -25.25 3.81
N SER A 429 -1.38 -24.38 4.47
CA SER A 429 -0.88 -23.16 5.14
C SER A 429 0.23 -23.41 6.16
N ASP A 430 0.17 -24.54 6.88
CA ASP A 430 1.14 -24.90 7.91
C ASP A 430 2.48 -25.40 7.37
N CYS A 431 2.64 -25.50 6.05
CA CYS A 431 3.87 -25.87 5.35
C CYS A 431 4.40 -27.28 5.67
N ARG A 432 3.59 -28.14 6.31
CA ARG A 432 4.00 -29.49 6.70
C ARG A 432 3.85 -30.47 5.54
N LEU A 433 4.84 -31.36 5.40
CA LEU A 433 4.84 -32.42 4.38
C LEU A 433 3.88 -33.57 4.68
N ASP A 434 3.54 -33.79 5.95
CA ASP A 434 2.64 -34.85 6.42
C ASP A 434 1.18 -34.40 6.56
N SER A 435 0.88 -33.16 6.19
CA SER A 435 -0.46 -32.61 6.29
C SER A 435 -1.39 -33.12 5.18
N PRO A 436 -2.71 -33.23 5.45
CA PRO A 436 -3.66 -33.62 4.43
C PRO A 436 -3.64 -32.64 3.25
N HIS A 437 -3.51 -33.14 2.02
CA HIS A 437 -3.44 -32.32 0.79
C HIS A 437 -4.79 -31.73 0.43
N SER A 438 -5.19 -30.71 1.18
CA SER A 438 -6.48 -30.05 1.02
C SER A 438 -6.39 -28.73 0.26
N TYR A 439 -5.18 -28.15 0.14
CA TYR A 439 -4.94 -26.87 -0.53
C TYR A 439 -3.44 -26.66 -0.78
N ALA A 440 -3.05 -26.30 -2.00
CA ALA A 440 -1.73 -25.77 -2.34
C ALA A 440 -1.73 -24.27 -2.08
N TYR A 441 -1.20 -23.86 -0.92
CA TYR A 441 -1.46 -22.54 -0.35
C TYR A 441 -0.85 -21.36 -1.13
N GLY A 442 -0.01 -21.61 -2.15
CA GLY A 442 0.62 -20.55 -2.95
C GLY A 442 1.98 -20.07 -2.42
N ARG A 443 2.52 -20.72 -1.39
CA ARG A 443 3.79 -20.37 -0.71
C ARG A 443 5.04 -20.83 -1.44
N GLY A 444 6.15 -20.15 -1.18
CA GLY A 444 7.50 -20.59 -1.56
C GLY A 444 8.03 -20.01 -2.86
N MET A 445 9.19 -20.50 -3.30
CA MET A 445 9.95 -19.89 -4.41
C MET A 445 9.85 -20.66 -5.73
N GLY A 446 8.62 -21.09 -6.06
CA GLY A 446 8.24 -21.84 -7.26
C GLY A 446 8.29 -21.09 -8.59
N PHE A 447 9.38 -20.40 -8.90
CA PHE A 447 9.46 -19.54 -10.08
C PHE A 447 9.91 -20.24 -11.36
N THR A 448 10.73 -21.28 -11.27
CA THR A 448 11.46 -21.86 -12.40
C THR A 448 11.26 -23.38 -12.49
N ARG A 449 11.45 -23.96 -13.68
CA ARG A 449 11.43 -25.41 -13.86
C ARG A 449 12.45 -26.13 -13.00
N GLU A 450 13.68 -25.62 -12.98
CA GLU A 450 14.82 -26.21 -12.29
C GLU A 450 14.54 -26.32 -10.77
N TYR A 451 13.88 -25.31 -10.21
CA TYR A 451 13.39 -25.34 -8.84
C TYR A 451 12.42 -26.50 -8.60
N TYR A 452 11.45 -26.72 -9.48
CA TYR A 452 10.46 -27.78 -9.28
C TYR A 452 11.05 -29.17 -9.47
N GLU A 453 12.01 -29.33 -10.38
CA GLU A 453 12.80 -30.56 -10.50
C GLU A 453 13.60 -30.83 -9.22
N ASP A 454 14.17 -29.79 -8.60
CA ASP A 454 14.87 -29.90 -7.33
C ASP A 454 13.93 -30.21 -6.15
N LEU A 455 12.79 -29.52 -6.06
CA LEU A 455 11.73 -29.82 -5.10
C LEU A 455 11.28 -31.28 -5.22
N ASN A 456 11.11 -31.79 -6.44
CA ASN A 456 10.74 -33.19 -6.67
C ASN A 456 11.79 -34.18 -6.15
N ARG A 457 13.10 -33.90 -6.37
CA ARG A 457 14.18 -34.72 -5.78
C ARG A 457 14.18 -34.67 -4.26
N PHE A 458 13.99 -33.48 -3.69
CA PHE A 458 13.89 -33.29 -2.24
C PHE A 458 12.72 -34.07 -1.63
N LEU A 459 11.54 -34.00 -2.24
CA LEU A 459 10.35 -34.71 -1.80
C LEU A 459 10.55 -36.23 -1.83
N GLU A 460 11.15 -36.74 -2.92
CA GLU A 460 11.47 -38.16 -3.05
C GLU A 460 12.47 -38.63 -1.99
N ALA A 461 13.57 -37.89 -1.81
CA ALA A 461 14.58 -38.20 -0.79
C ALA A 461 14.02 -38.12 0.65
N SER A 462 12.98 -37.30 0.86
CA SER A 462 12.31 -37.14 2.15
C SER A 462 11.20 -38.17 2.40
N GLY A 463 10.93 -39.09 1.46
CA GLY A 463 9.86 -40.09 1.59
C GLY A 463 8.47 -39.60 1.20
N TYR A 464 8.37 -38.42 0.57
CA TYR A 464 7.13 -37.76 0.17
C TYR A 464 6.96 -37.72 -1.36
N SER A 465 7.30 -38.79 -2.07
CA SER A 465 7.20 -38.84 -3.54
C SER A 465 5.78 -38.61 -4.07
N PHE A 466 4.75 -38.89 -3.26
CA PHE A 466 3.34 -38.62 -3.56
C PHE A 466 2.98 -37.12 -3.61
N LEU A 467 3.86 -36.25 -3.12
CA LEU A 467 3.75 -34.79 -3.22
C LEU A 467 4.40 -34.21 -4.47
N LYS A 468 5.04 -35.03 -5.32
CA LYS A 468 5.72 -34.55 -6.52
C LYS A 468 4.74 -33.83 -7.45
N VAL A 469 5.23 -32.76 -8.06
CA VAL A 469 4.47 -31.92 -8.99
C VAL A 469 5.00 -32.09 -10.41
N ASN A 470 4.19 -31.71 -11.40
CA ASN A 470 4.55 -31.69 -12.80
C ASN A 470 4.92 -30.26 -13.24
N PRO A 471 6.22 -29.94 -13.43
CA PRO A 471 6.65 -28.62 -13.86
C PRO A 471 5.99 -28.15 -15.17
N GLU A 472 5.66 -29.04 -16.11
CA GLU A 472 5.05 -28.65 -17.40
C GLU A 472 3.69 -27.98 -17.26
N LYS A 473 3.01 -28.21 -16.13
CA LYS A 473 1.64 -27.73 -15.89
C LYS A 473 1.58 -26.50 -14.98
N ILE A 474 2.72 -26.03 -14.48
CA ILE A 474 2.76 -24.93 -13.51
C ILE A 474 2.81 -23.60 -14.27
N GLU A 475 1.71 -22.84 -14.21
CA GLU A 475 1.56 -21.58 -14.94
C GLU A 475 2.60 -20.52 -14.53
N GLN A 476 3.07 -20.54 -13.27
CA GLN A 476 4.15 -19.65 -12.83
C GLN A 476 5.43 -19.80 -13.67
N ILE A 477 5.79 -21.01 -14.10
CA ILE A 477 7.00 -21.23 -14.92
C ILE A 477 6.85 -20.53 -16.28
N TYR A 478 5.68 -20.66 -16.91
CA TYR A 478 5.38 -19.96 -18.16
C TYR A 478 5.54 -18.44 -18.00
N LYS A 479 4.94 -17.87 -16.94
CA LYS A 479 5.04 -16.43 -16.66
C LYS A 479 6.47 -15.99 -16.40
N THR A 480 7.23 -16.73 -15.59
CA THR A 480 8.65 -16.42 -15.31
C THR A 480 9.48 -16.40 -16.60
N ASN A 481 9.28 -17.37 -17.50
CA ASN A 481 9.97 -17.39 -18.79
C ASN A 481 9.58 -16.18 -19.65
N LEU A 482 8.29 -15.82 -19.66
CA LEU A 482 7.82 -14.61 -20.32
C LEU A 482 8.46 -13.35 -19.72
N PHE A 483 8.60 -13.27 -18.39
CA PHE A 483 9.22 -12.14 -17.69
C PHE A 483 10.70 -11.99 -18.03
N LEU A 484 11.45 -13.09 -18.05
CA LEU A 484 12.86 -13.11 -18.47
C LEU A 484 13.00 -12.63 -19.92
N LYS A 485 12.14 -13.13 -20.82
CA LYS A 485 12.13 -12.73 -22.23
C LYS A 485 11.79 -11.25 -22.44
N LYS A 486 10.91 -10.69 -21.59
CA LYS A 486 10.37 -9.33 -21.74
C LYS A 486 11.12 -8.28 -20.91
N GLY A 487 12.14 -8.67 -20.16
CA GLY A 487 12.95 -7.73 -19.38
C GLY A 487 12.18 -7.13 -18.20
N VAL A 488 11.48 -7.96 -17.44
CA VAL A 488 10.93 -7.60 -16.13
C VAL A 488 12.07 -7.51 -15.12
N ASP A 489 12.04 -6.50 -14.26
CA ASP A 489 13.10 -6.24 -13.29
C ASP A 489 12.81 -6.91 -11.95
N ALA A 490 11.55 -6.89 -11.48
CA ALA A 490 11.16 -7.62 -10.28
C ALA A 490 9.72 -8.11 -10.26
N ILE A 491 9.52 -9.27 -9.62
CA ILE A 491 8.24 -9.78 -9.13
C ILE A 491 8.19 -9.48 -7.63
N VAL A 492 7.25 -8.65 -7.20
CA VAL A 492 7.06 -8.27 -5.80
C VAL A 492 5.79 -8.96 -5.30
N TYR A 493 5.92 -9.70 -4.20
CA TYR A 493 4.81 -10.50 -3.66
C TYR A 493 4.74 -10.48 -2.13
N GLY A 494 3.58 -10.87 -1.60
CA GLY A 494 3.26 -10.93 -0.18
C GLY A 494 3.21 -12.36 0.33
N HIS A 495 2.18 -12.68 1.12
CA HIS A 495 1.70 -14.00 1.52
C HIS A 495 2.60 -14.79 2.47
N ASP A 496 3.92 -14.73 2.27
CA ASP A 496 4.91 -15.50 3.03
C ASP A 496 5.37 -14.85 4.34
N HIS A 497 4.86 -13.66 4.64
CA HIS A 497 5.05 -12.94 5.92
C HIS A 497 6.52 -12.70 6.28
N ILE A 498 7.39 -12.65 5.28
CA ILE A 498 8.83 -12.44 5.42
C ILE A 498 9.32 -11.47 4.36
N PHE A 499 10.43 -10.81 4.63
CA PHE A 499 11.18 -10.07 3.65
C PHE A 499 12.37 -10.88 3.16
N LYS A 500 12.38 -11.17 1.86
CA LYS A 500 13.48 -11.88 1.18
C LYS A 500 13.50 -11.52 -0.30
N GLY A 501 14.69 -11.28 -0.83
CA GLY A 501 14.96 -11.11 -2.25
C GLY A 501 15.77 -12.27 -2.79
N LYS A 502 15.47 -12.71 -4.02
CA LYS A 502 16.21 -13.74 -4.73
C LYS A 502 16.31 -13.40 -6.21
N LYS A 503 17.51 -13.48 -6.77
CA LYS A 503 17.72 -13.43 -8.23
C LYS A 503 17.15 -14.69 -8.86
N ILE A 504 16.30 -14.53 -9.86
CA ILE A 504 15.66 -15.63 -10.61
C ILE A 504 16.49 -15.99 -11.84
N GLY A 505 16.93 -14.99 -12.61
CA GLY A 505 17.68 -15.22 -13.85
C GLY A 505 18.09 -13.93 -14.54
N ARG A 506 18.75 -14.07 -15.70
CA ARG A 506 19.12 -12.95 -16.58
C ARG A 506 18.08 -12.83 -17.69
N CYS A 507 17.55 -11.63 -17.88
CA CYS A 507 16.60 -11.29 -18.94
C CYS A 507 17.31 -11.08 -20.30
N ASP A 508 16.55 -11.15 -21.39
CA ASP A 508 17.05 -10.96 -22.76
C ASP A 508 17.61 -9.54 -23.00
N ASN A 509 17.11 -8.55 -22.26
CA ASN A 509 17.64 -7.18 -22.29
C ASN A 509 18.95 -7.02 -21.48
N GLY A 510 19.48 -8.11 -20.93
CA GLY A 510 20.71 -8.10 -20.15
C GLY A 510 20.56 -7.51 -18.75
N ARG A 511 19.35 -7.37 -18.18
CA ARG A 511 19.16 -7.08 -16.74
C ARG A 511 18.77 -8.35 -15.99
N ASP A 512 18.84 -8.33 -14.67
CA ASP A 512 18.46 -9.47 -13.84
C ASP A 512 16.99 -9.37 -13.42
N LEU A 513 16.28 -10.49 -13.39
CA LEU A 513 14.95 -10.61 -12.79
C LEU A 513 15.09 -11.04 -11.33
N TYR A 514 14.45 -10.31 -10.42
CA TYR A 514 14.39 -10.66 -9.00
C TYR A 514 12.96 -11.01 -8.56
N ALA A 515 12.84 -11.91 -7.58
CA ALA A 515 11.63 -12.09 -6.79
C ALA A 515 11.86 -11.50 -5.40
N VAL A 516 10.92 -10.68 -4.92
CA VAL A 516 11.01 -9.98 -3.63
C VAL A 516 9.72 -10.18 -2.85
N CYS A 517 9.79 -10.92 -1.75
CA CYS A 517 8.71 -10.98 -0.77
C CYS A 517 8.77 -9.72 0.10
N ALA A 518 7.66 -8.99 0.24
CA ALA A 518 7.62 -7.63 0.76
C ALA A 518 7.66 -7.52 2.29
N GLY A 519 7.58 -8.64 3.01
CA GLY A 519 7.39 -8.68 4.46
C GLY A 519 5.96 -8.37 4.86
N THR A 520 5.77 -8.01 6.13
CA THR A 520 4.43 -7.71 6.68
C THR A 520 4.52 -6.76 7.86
N THR A 521 3.52 -5.89 8.01
CA THR A 521 3.39 -4.99 9.18
C THR A 521 2.80 -5.69 10.41
N LYS A 522 2.41 -6.96 10.30
CA LYS A 522 1.86 -7.77 11.39
C LYS A 522 2.79 -7.78 12.62
N ASN A 523 2.21 -7.89 13.82
CA ASN A 523 2.99 -7.94 15.05
C ASN A 523 3.62 -9.32 15.31
N LEU A 524 2.94 -10.40 14.92
CA LEU A 524 3.35 -11.77 15.21
C LEU A 524 3.96 -12.47 14.01
N ALA A 525 5.14 -13.06 14.21
CA ALA A 525 5.82 -13.87 13.21
C ALA A 525 5.41 -15.35 13.29
N GLU A 526 5.40 -16.02 12.14
CA GLU A 526 4.82 -17.37 11.94
C GLU A 526 5.85 -18.49 12.15
N ILE A 527 6.41 -18.58 13.37
CA ILE A 527 7.50 -19.53 13.68
C ILE A 527 7.14 -20.97 13.31
N SER A 528 5.89 -21.37 13.49
CA SER A 528 5.42 -22.72 13.14
C SER A 528 5.60 -23.04 11.65
N TRP A 529 5.57 -22.05 10.76
CA TRP A 529 5.88 -22.21 9.34
C TRP A 529 7.39 -22.23 9.09
N PHE A 530 8.12 -21.33 9.76
CA PHE A 530 9.54 -21.10 9.51
C PHE A 530 10.43 -22.28 9.89
N ILE A 531 9.96 -23.16 10.77
CA ILE A 531 10.66 -24.39 11.16
C ILE A 531 10.36 -25.59 10.25
N GLN A 532 9.47 -25.44 9.26
CA GLN A 532 9.11 -26.55 8.38
C GLN A 532 10.18 -26.80 7.31
N PRO A 533 10.37 -28.07 6.87
CA PRO A 533 11.43 -28.42 5.93
C PRO A 533 11.42 -27.63 4.63
N LEU A 534 10.24 -27.41 4.03
CA LEU A 534 10.10 -26.64 2.79
C LEU A 534 10.46 -25.17 2.99
N PHE A 535 10.05 -24.57 4.11
CA PHE A 535 10.34 -23.19 4.43
C PHE A 535 11.85 -22.98 4.63
N ILE A 536 12.49 -23.86 5.41
CA ILE A 536 13.94 -23.82 5.64
C ILE A 536 14.71 -23.99 4.32
N ARG A 537 14.29 -24.92 3.46
CA ARG A 537 14.95 -25.16 2.18
C ARG A 537 14.92 -23.91 1.29
N ASP A 538 13.76 -23.28 1.18
CA ASP A 538 13.60 -22.14 0.27
C ASP A 538 14.18 -20.87 0.88
N TYR A 539 13.70 -20.48 2.05
CA TYR A 539 13.97 -19.16 2.62
C TYR A 539 15.18 -19.13 3.55
N GLY A 540 15.63 -20.29 4.00
CA GLY A 540 16.68 -20.42 5.01
C GLY A 540 16.11 -20.43 6.42
N ARG A 541 16.98 -20.21 7.41
CA ARG A 541 16.64 -20.30 8.83
C ARG A 541 16.40 -18.92 9.46
N HIS A 542 15.30 -18.84 10.21
CA HIS A 542 14.91 -17.67 11.01
C HIS A 542 16.00 -17.25 12.02
N ASP A 543 16.58 -18.23 12.72
CA ASP A 543 17.59 -18.05 13.77
C ASP A 543 18.96 -17.58 13.23
N ARG A 544 19.18 -17.72 11.92
CA ARG A 544 20.38 -17.23 11.21
C ARG A 544 20.14 -15.91 10.47
N MET A 545 18.96 -15.32 10.61
CA MET A 545 18.57 -14.08 9.93
C MET A 545 18.74 -14.14 8.41
N GLU A 546 18.51 -15.32 7.81
CA GLU A 546 18.61 -15.50 6.35
C GLU A 546 17.42 -14.84 5.61
N PHE A 547 16.36 -14.51 6.33
CA PHE A 547 15.25 -13.64 5.95
C PHE A 547 14.83 -12.78 7.15
N PHE A 548 14.05 -11.74 6.91
CA PHE A 548 13.57 -10.84 7.98
C PHE A 548 12.07 -11.00 8.18
N THR A 549 11.61 -11.03 9.43
CA THR A 549 10.18 -11.15 9.74
C THR A 549 9.56 -9.77 9.99
N CYS A 550 8.49 -9.72 10.77
CA CYS A 550 7.64 -8.57 11.01
C CYS A 550 8.03 -7.83 12.32
N PRO A 551 7.52 -6.62 12.59
CA PRO A 551 6.73 -5.77 11.69
C PRO A 551 7.61 -4.91 10.78
N GLY A 552 7.38 -4.95 9.47
CA GLY A 552 8.07 -4.12 8.49
C GLY A 552 7.28 -3.85 7.22
N TYR A 553 7.81 -2.96 6.39
CA TYR A 553 7.25 -2.60 5.09
C TYR A 553 8.38 -2.39 4.07
N LEU A 554 8.06 -2.55 2.80
CA LEU A 554 9.00 -2.39 1.71
C LEU A 554 8.93 -0.97 1.12
N VAL A 555 10.09 -0.38 0.83
CA VAL A 555 10.25 0.81 0.01
C VAL A 555 11.05 0.43 -1.23
N ILE A 556 10.47 0.64 -2.41
CA ILE A 556 11.17 0.50 -3.69
C ILE A 556 11.55 1.90 -4.15
N GLU A 557 12.85 2.16 -4.28
CA GLU A 557 13.39 3.43 -4.79
C GLU A 557 14.01 3.18 -6.15
N ILE A 558 13.53 3.90 -7.17
CA ILE A 558 13.95 3.73 -8.56
C ILE A 558 14.66 5.01 -8.98
N THR A 559 15.85 4.86 -9.53
CA THR A 559 16.71 5.95 -10.02
C THR A 559 17.09 5.68 -11.48
N GLU A 560 17.70 6.67 -12.15
CA GLU A 560 18.28 6.44 -13.48
C GLU A 560 19.37 5.34 -13.46
N SER A 561 20.02 5.13 -12.31
CA SER A 561 21.11 4.17 -12.14
C SER A 561 20.69 2.75 -11.74
N GLY A 562 19.46 2.53 -11.28
CA GLY A 562 19.05 1.22 -10.78
C GLY A 562 17.90 1.25 -9.77
N ILE A 563 17.66 0.10 -9.14
CA ILE A 563 16.52 -0.12 -8.25
C ILE A 563 17.01 -0.58 -6.88
N ASN A 564 16.51 0.07 -5.82
CA ASN A 564 16.80 -0.29 -4.43
C ASN A 564 15.52 -0.75 -3.72
N PHE A 565 15.57 -1.90 -3.06
CA PHE A 565 14.50 -2.42 -2.22
C PHE A 565 14.93 -2.32 -0.77
N TYR A 566 14.31 -1.44 0.01
CA TYR A 566 14.58 -1.27 1.44
C TYR A 566 13.45 -1.88 2.26
N TYR A 567 13.78 -2.85 3.12
CA TYR A 567 12.86 -3.29 4.15
C TYR A 567 13.04 -2.44 5.39
N LYS A 568 11.99 -1.73 5.78
CA LYS A 568 11.99 -0.81 6.91
C LYS A 568 11.10 -1.33 8.02
N LYS A 569 11.49 -1.07 9.27
CA LYS A 569 10.69 -1.44 10.43
C LYS A 569 9.40 -0.61 10.51
N ALA A 570 8.25 -1.26 10.70
CA ALA A 570 6.94 -0.60 10.70
C ALA A 570 6.50 -0.11 12.10
N GLY A 571 7.03 -0.71 13.16
CA GLY A 571 6.63 -0.42 14.54
C GLY A 571 7.50 -1.17 15.54
N GLN A 572 7.02 -1.29 16.78
CA GLN A 572 7.70 -2.09 17.79
C GLN A 572 7.05 -3.47 17.89
N ALA A 573 7.85 -4.53 17.73
CA ALA A 573 7.44 -5.86 18.19
C ALA A 573 7.37 -5.83 19.73
N PHE A 574 6.19 -6.11 20.29
CA PHE A 574 6.01 -6.05 21.74
C PHE A 574 6.65 -7.25 22.44
N TRP A 575 7.31 -7.01 23.58
CA TRP A 575 8.08 -8.00 24.34
C TRP A 575 7.31 -9.27 24.73
N ALA A 576 5.98 -9.19 24.83
CA ALA A 576 5.12 -10.33 25.17
C ALA A 576 4.98 -11.37 24.04
N TYR A 577 5.37 -11.05 22.80
CA TYR A 577 5.26 -11.95 21.64
C TYR A 577 6.56 -11.96 20.79
N PRO A 578 7.68 -12.46 21.35
CA PRO A 578 9.04 -12.20 20.86
C PRO A 578 9.49 -13.10 19.69
N ASN A 579 8.69 -13.24 18.64
CA ASN A 579 9.03 -14.10 17.49
C ASN A 579 9.63 -13.34 16.30
N SER A 580 9.79 -12.03 16.44
CA SER A 580 10.47 -11.20 15.45
C SER A 580 12.00 -11.42 15.50
N ASN A 581 12.65 -11.52 14.34
CA ASN A 581 14.12 -11.47 14.25
C ASN A 581 14.63 -10.07 13.87
N LEU A 582 13.76 -9.05 13.91
CA LEU A 582 14.18 -7.67 13.69
C LEU A 582 14.97 -7.15 14.89
N PRO A 583 16.03 -6.35 14.69
CA PRO A 583 16.80 -5.76 15.78
C PRO A 583 15.90 -4.99 16.77
N LEU A 584 16.03 -5.30 18.06
CA LEU A 584 15.26 -4.66 19.12
C LEU A 584 15.57 -3.15 19.23
N THR A 585 16.79 -2.75 18.88
CA THR A 585 17.23 -1.34 18.86
C THR A 585 16.70 -0.54 17.68
N ALA A 586 16.25 -1.21 16.61
CA ALA A 586 15.72 -0.53 15.45
C ALA A 586 14.40 0.17 15.78
N ARG A 587 14.21 1.36 15.23
CA ARG A 587 13.02 2.19 15.36
C ARG A 587 12.19 2.12 14.10
N THR A 588 10.94 2.56 14.18
CA THR A 588 10.08 2.72 12.99
C THR A 588 10.80 3.54 11.94
N GLY A 589 10.86 3.02 10.70
CA GLY A 589 11.51 3.64 9.56
C GLY A 589 12.99 3.32 9.37
N ASP A 590 13.65 2.67 10.35
CA ASP A 590 15.01 2.19 10.17
C ASP A 590 15.06 1.13 9.07
N VAL A 591 16.06 1.22 8.20
CA VAL A 591 16.34 0.22 7.17
C VAL A 591 16.93 -1.01 7.86
N ILE A 592 16.22 -2.13 7.78
CA ILE A 592 16.65 -3.43 8.31
C ILE A 592 17.51 -4.16 7.28
N SER A 593 17.10 -4.11 6.01
CA SER A 593 17.79 -4.80 4.92
C SER A 593 17.58 -4.06 3.62
N ALA A 594 18.52 -4.22 2.69
CA ALA A 594 18.45 -3.65 1.35
C ALA A 594 18.88 -4.66 0.27
N TYR A 595 18.18 -4.66 -0.87
CA TYR A 595 18.66 -5.27 -2.11
C TYR A 595 18.85 -4.17 -3.16
N MET A 596 19.99 -4.19 -3.85
CA MET A 596 20.31 -3.23 -4.91
C MET A 596 20.44 -4.00 -6.22
N ILE A 597 19.73 -3.58 -7.26
CA ILE A 597 19.67 -4.20 -8.59
C ILE A 597 20.19 -3.24 -9.65
#